data_AF-T1IDZ1-F1
#
_entry.id   AF-T1IDZ1-F1
#
_cell.length_a   1.000
_cell.length_b   1.000
_cell.length_c   1.000
_cell.angle_alpha   90.00
_cell.angle_beta   90.00
_cell.angle_gamma   90.00
#
_symmetry.space_group_name_H-M   'P 1'
#
loop_
_entity.id
_entity.type
_entity.pdbx_description
1 polymer ?
#
loop_
_entity_poly.entity_id
_entity_poly.type
_entity_poly.pdbx_seq_one_letter_code
_entity_poly.pdbx_strand_id
1 'polypeptide(L)'
;MVEKINVQISIEIEKMFQLSKRGVPLFRTAIQRMNYASGEDCPTGACKRVRDKQEIFTVEDNCPVHLKGGSADKILYGFTLGLALLGAGMSLFKIFQMS
;
A
#
# COMPACT_ATOMS: atom_id res chain seq x y z
N MET A 1 5.17 42.54 -46.15
CA MET A 1 4.16 42.24 -45.10
C MET A 1 4.12 40.74 -44.78
N VAL A 2 4.02 39.88 -45.80
CA VAL A 2 4.05 38.41 -45.66
C VAL A 2 5.33 37.88 -44.99
N GLU A 3 6.49 38.43 -45.32
CA GLU A 3 7.78 38.00 -44.76
C GLU A 3 7.90 38.28 -43.25
N LYS A 4 7.39 39.42 -42.79
CA LYS A 4 7.33 39.75 -41.35
C LYS A 4 6.43 38.80 -40.58
N ILE A 5 5.33 38.35 -41.18
CA ILE A 5 4.41 37.38 -40.59
C ILE A 5 5.10 36.01 -40.47
N ASN A 6 5.82 35.57 -41.50
CA ASN A 6 6.54 34.29 -41.49
C ASN A 6 7.65 34.25 -40.41
N VAL A 7 8.40 35.35 -40.28
CA VAL A 7 9.43 35.48 -39.23
C VAL A 7 8.81 35.45 -37.83
N GLN A 8 7.69 36.15 -37.64
CA GLN A 8 6.99 36.18 -36.35
C GLN A 8 6.47 34.78 -35.95
N ILE A 9 5.94 34.02 -36.91
CA ILE A 9 5.46 32.65 -36.69
C ILE A 9 6.62 31.73 -36.28
N SER A 10 7.76 31.79 -36.96
CA SER A 10 8.94 30.99 -36.62
C SER A 10 9.45 31.26 -35.20
N ILE A 11 9.43 32.54 -34.77
CA ILE A 11 9.86 32.92 -33.42
C ILE A 11 8.91 32.38 -32.35
N GLU A 12 7.60 32.42 -32.57
CA GLU A 12 6.62 31.86 -31.63
C GLU A 12 6.70 30.32 -31.54
N ILE A 13 6.94 29.64 -32.67
CA ILE A 13 7.14 28.18 -32.68
C ILE A 13 8.39 27.81 -31.89
N GLU A 14 9.49 28.56 -32.02
CA GLU A 14 10.71 28.31 -31.27
C GLU A 14 10.49 28.53 -29.76
N LYS A 15 9.76 29.58 -29.36
CA LYS A 15 9.38 29.81 -27.96
C LYS A 15 8.52 28.66 -27.40
N MET A 16 7.54 28.20 -28.17
CA MET A 16 6.69 27.06 -27.82
C MET A 16 7.50 25.77 -27.68
N PHE A 17 8.48 25.56 -28.55
CA PHE A 17 9.38 24.40 -28.50
C PHE A 17 10.30 24.44 -27.27
N GLN A 18 10.85 25.61 -26.94
CA GLN A 18 11.67 25.79 -25.74
C GLN A 18 10.87 25.66 -24.44
N LEU A 19 9.61 26.12 -24.43
CA LEU A 19 8.69 25.89 -23.32
C LEU A 19 8.38 24.40 -23.13
N SER A 20 8.15 23.67 -24.22
CA SER A 20 7.95 22.22 -24.19
C SER A 20 9.15 21.50 -23.58
N LYS A 21 10.38 21.82 -24.01
CA LYS A 21 11.61 21.24 -23.46
C LYS A 21 11.75 21.44 -21.95
N ARG A 22 11.26 22.56 -21.41
CA ARG A 22 11.26 22.84 -19.96
C ARG A 22 10.17 22.09 -19.18
N GLY A 23 9.02 21.78 -19.81
CA GLY A 23 7.91 21.07 -19.17
C GLY A 23 8.03 19.55 -19.15
N VAL A 24 8.75 18.95 -20.11
CA VAL A 24 8.96 17.49 -20.20
C VAL A 24 9.50 16.83 -18.93
N PRO A 25 10.55 17.35 -18.24
CA PRO A 25 11.05 16.70 -17.01
C PRO A 25 10.04 16.76 -15.86
N LEU A 26 9.22 17.80 -15.81
CA LEU A 26 8.14 17.97 -14.84
C LEU A 26 7.05 16.91 -15.07
N PHE A 27 6.65 16.72 -16.32
CA PHE A 27 5.67 15.69 -16.67
C PHE A 27 6.21 14.29 -16.40
N ARG A 28 7.47 14.01 -16.77
CA ARG A 28 8.13 12.72 -16.50
C ARG A 28 8.21 12.43 -14.99
N THR A 29 8.59 13.40 -14.17
CA THR A 29 8.65 13.21 -12.71
C THR A 29 7.26 13.06 -12.07
N ALA A 30 6.24 13.72 -12.63
CA ALA A 30 4.85 13.52 -12.20
C ALA A 30 4.34 12.11 -12.53
N ILE A 31 4.57 11.62 -13.75
CA ILE A 31 4.22 10.24 -14.16
C ILE A 31 4.95 9.22 -13.29
N GLN A 32 6.26 9.39 -13.05
CA GLN A 32 7.02 8.51 -12.18
C GLN A 32 6.41 8.43 -10.77
N ARG A 33 6.09 9.59 -10.16
CA ARG A 33 5.44 9.62 -8.84
C ARG A 33 4.07 8.93 -8.83
N MET A 34 3.30 9.06 -9.91
CA MET A 34 2.04 8.32 -10.04
C MET A 34 2.27 6.82 -10.12
N ASN A 35 3.25 6.34 -10.90
CA ASN A 35 3.55 4.92 -10.97
C ASN A 35 4.09 4.36 -9.64
N TYR A 36 4.89 5.15 -8.90
CA TYR A 36 5.33 4.81 -7.54
C TYR A 36 4.14 4.74 -6.57
N ALA A 37 3.20 5.68 -6.65
CA ALA A 37 1.99 5.69 -5.82
C ALA A 37 1.01 4.56 -6.19
N SER A 38 0.94 4.20 -7.48
CA SER A 38 0.20 3.04 -8.00
C SER A 38 0.86 1.71 -7.59
N GLY A 39 2.13 1.74 -7.19
CA GLY A 39 2.90 0.57 -6.79
C GLY A 39 3.36 -0.31 -7.97
N GLU A 40 3.34 0.23 -9.19
CA GLU A 40 3.80 -0.45 -10.41
C GLU A 40 5.33 -0.48 -10.50
N ASP A 41 5.99 0.59 -10.04
CA ASP A 41 7.45 0.79 -10.14
C ASP A 41 8.21 0.51 -8.83
N CYS A 42 7.81 -0.50 -8.04
CA CYS A 42 8.56 -0.85 -6.83
C CYS A 42 9.84 -1.65 -7.17
N PRO A 43 11.05 -1.12 -6.91
CA PRO A 43 12.31 -1.75 -7.33
C PRO A 43 12.70 -2.99 -6.50
N THR A 44 12.00 -3.23 -5.37
CA THR A 44 12.38 -4.27 -4.40
C THR A 44 11.18 -5.15 -4.07
N GLY A 45 11.37 -6.47 -4.07
CA GLY A 45 10.33 -7.45 -3.72
C GLY A 45 9.71 -7.26 -2.32
N ALA A 46 10.37 -6.52 -1.42
CA ALA A 46 9.84 -6.14 -0.11
C ALA A 46 8.61 -5.23 -0.21
N CYS A 47 8.61 -4.23 -1.09
CA CYS A 47 7.48 -3.31 -1.24
C CYS A 47 6.25 -4.00 -1.82
N LYS A 48 6.44 -4.97 -2.73
CA LYS A 48 5.34 -5.82 -3.23
C LYS A 48 4.67 -6.59 -2.08
N ARG A 49 5.47 -7.23 -1.24
CA ARG A 49 4.94 -7.99 -0.07
C ARG A 49 4.20 -7.10 0.91
N VAL A 50 4.67 -5.87 1.13
CA VAL A 50 3.98 -4.90 1.99
C VAL A 50 2.65 -4.47 1.37
N ARG A 51 2.61 -4.20 0.06
CA ARG A 51 1.38 -3.83 -0.64
C ARG A 51 0.34 -4.95 -0.62
N ASP A 52 0.77 -6.18 -0.91
CA ASP A 52 -0.10 -7.37 -0.86
C ASP A 52 -0.70 -7.54 0.55
N LYS A 53 0.05 -7.19 1.61
CA LYS A 53 -0.47 -7.19 2.99
C LYS A 53 -1.39 -5.99 3.26
N GLN A 54 -1.01 -4.79 2.84
CA GLN A 54 -1.84 -3.58 3.00
C GLN A 54 -3.21 -3.77 2.36
N GLU A 55 -3.27 -4.33 1.15
CA GLU A 55 -4.52 -4.65 0.47
C GLU A 55 -5.44 -5.49 1.36
N ILE A 56 -4.96 -6.62 1.89
CA ILE A 56 -5.72 -7.51 2.79
C ILE A 56 -6.21 -6.77 4.04
N PHE A 57 -5.36 -5.92 4.64
CA PHE A 57 -5.72 -5.20 5.88
C PHE A 57 -6.60 -3.97 5.64
N THR A 58 -6.64 -3.43 4.42
CA THR A 58 -7.48 -2.30 4.02
C THR A 58 -8.88 -2.72 3.62
N VAL A 59 -9.12 -3.95 3.14
CA VAL A 59 -10.48 -4.41 2.80
C VAL A 59 -11.43 -4.22 3.98
N GLU A 60 -12.55 -3.53 3.78
CA GLU A 60 -13.58 -3.30 4.80
C GLU A 60 -14.49 -4.52 4.99
N ASP A 61 -13.88 -5.63 5.36
CA ASP A 61 -14.59 -6.76 5.92
C ASP A 61 -14.71 -6.50 7.43
N ASN A 62 -15.91 -6.59 8.01
CA ASN A 62 -16.17 -6.43 9.45
C ASN A 62 -15.42 -7.44 10.37
N CYS A 63 -14.36 -8.07 9.86
CA CYS A 63 -13.45 -8.97 10.54
C CYS A 63 -12.47 -8.18 11.44
N PRO A 64 -12.34 -8.55 12.72
CA PRO A 64 -11.41 -7.89 13.62
C PRO A 64 -9.96 -8.18 13.25
N VAL A 65 -9.05 -7.24 13.54
CA VAL A 65 -7.64 -7.29 13.13
C VAL A 65 -6.91 -8.58 13.53
N HIS A 66 -7.26 -9.19 14.67
CA HIS A 66 -6.63 -10.41 15.17
C HIS A 66 -7.10 -11.70 14.48
N LEU A 67 -8.09 -11.64 13.58
CA LEU A 67 -8.53 -12.75 12.73
C LEU A 67 -8.33 -12.45 11.24
N LYS A 68 -7.83 -11.26 10.91
CA LYS A 68 -7.75 -10.73 9.54
C LYS A 68 -6.58 -11.33 8.74
N GLY A 69 -5.61 -11.96 9.41
CA GLY A 69 -4.53 -12.71 8.76
C GLY A 69 -4.94 -14.10 8.25
N GLY A 70 -6.17 -14.55 8.54
CA GLY A 70 -6.78 -15.72 7.92
C GLY A 70 -7.02 -16.90 8.87
N SER A 71 -7.11 -18.11 8.31
CA SER A 71 -7.47 -19.33 9.06
C SER A 71 -6.44 -19.73 10.11
N ALA A 72 -5.16 -19.40 9.91
CA ALA A 72 -4.10 -19.67 10.88
C ALA A 72 -4.35 -18.92 12.20
N ASP A 73 -4.78 -17.66 12.13
CA ASP A 73 -5.07 -16.83 13.31
C ASP A 73 -6.22 -17.41 14.12
N LYS A 74 -7.26 -17.94 13.45
CA LYS A 74 -8.41 -18.60 14.10
C LYS A 74 -7.97 -19.84 14.87
N ILE A 75 -7.12 -20.68 14.28
CA ILE A 75 -6.60 -21.89 14.93
C ILE A 75 -5.72 -21.51 16.12
N LEU A 76 -4.82 -20.55 15.95
CA LEU A 76 -3.92 -20.10 17.01
C LEU A 76 -4.69 -19.48 18.19
N TYR A 77 -5.70 -18.65 17.90
CA TYR A 77 -6.58 -18.09 18.90
C TYR A 77 -7.34 -19.18 19.67
N GLY A 78 -7.99 -20.10 18.94
CA GLY A 78 -8.75 -21.19 19.55
C GLY A 78 -7.87 -22.09 20.42
N PHE A 79 -6.67 -22.43 19.95
CA PHE A 79 -5.71 -23.23 20.71
C PHE A 79 -5.25 -22.53 21.98
N THR A 80 -4.90 -21.25 21.89
CA THR A 80 -4.45 -20.44 23.04
C THR A 80 -5.57 -20.31 24.07
N LEU A 81 -6.80 -20.06 23.63
CA LEU A 81 -7.96 -19.96 24.50
C LEU A 81 -8.27 -21.30 25.18
N GLY A 82 -8.20 -22.41 24.43
CA GLY A 82 -8.39 -23.75 24.97
C GLY A 82 -7.37 -24.08 26.06
N LEU A 83 -6.08 -23.82 25.81
CA LEU A 83 -5.03 -24.01 26.82
C LEU A 83 -5.25 -23.14 28.06
N ALA A 84 -5.65 -21.88 27.89
CA ALA A 84 -5.90 -20.98 29.00
C ALA A 84 -7.07 -21.46 29.88
N LEU A 85 -8.18 -21.88 29.26
CA LEU A 85 -9.34 -22.41 29.98
C LEU A 85 -9.03 -23.73 30.68
N LEU A 86 -8.26 -24.62 30.05
CA LEU A 86 -7.82 -25.87 30.65
C LEU A 86 -6.91 -25.61 31.87
N GLY A 87 -5.94 -24.70 31.74
CA GLY A 87 -5.05 -24.32 32.84
C GLY A 87 -5.81 -23.68 34.00
N ALA A 88 -6.72 -22.76 33.71
CA ALA A 88 -7.59 -22.15 34.72
C ALA A 88 -8.48 -23.18 35.43
N GLY A 89 -9.13 -24.07 34.66
CA GLY A 89 -9.98 -25.13 35.22
C GLY A 89 -9.21 -26.11 36.10
N MET A 90 -8.03 -26.56 35.66
CA MET A 90 -7.13 -27.41 36.46
C MET A 90 -6.69 -26.71 37.76
N SER A 91 -6.38 -25.41 37.68
CA SER A 91 -5.97 -24.63 38.85
C SER A 91 -7.09 -24.53 39.88
N LEU A 92 -8.32 -24.24 39.42
CA LEU A 92 -9.51 -24.21 40.29
C LEU A 92 -9.84 -25.58 40.88
N PHE A 93 -9.75 -26.65 40.09
CA PHE A 93 -9.95 -28.01 40.59
C PHE A 93 -8.94 -28.34 41.70
N LYS A 94 -7.68 -27.96 41.53
CA LYS A 94 -6.64 -28.16 42.54
C LYS A 94 -6.89 -27.38 43.82
N ILE A 95 -7.32 -26.13 43.72
CA ILE A 95 -7.68 -25.31 44.90
C ILE A 95 -8.87 -25.93 45.65
N PHE A 96 -9.90 -26.38 44.92
CA PHE A 96 -11.07 -27.03 45.51
C PHE A 96 -10.74 -28.37 46.17
N GLN A 97 -9.87 -29.18 45.56
CA GLN A 97 -9.41 -30.44 46.16
C GLN A 97 -8.62 -30.23 47.45
N MET A 98 -7.95 -29.09 47.60
CA MET A 98 -7.09 -28.78 48.75
C MET A 98 -7.80 -28.02 49.88
N SER A 99 -9.02 -27.53 49.62
CA SER A 99 -9.91 -26.94 50.64
C SER A 99 -10.73 -28.02 51.34
#